data_AF-A0A227JCV0-F1
#
_entry.id   AF-A0A227JCV0-F1
#
_cell.length_a   1.000
_cell.length_b   1.000
_cell.length_c   1.000
_cell.angle_alpha   90.00
_cell.angle_beta   90.00
_cell.angle_gamma   90.00
#
_symmetry.space_group_name_H-M   'P 1'
#
loop_
_entity.id
_entity.type
_entity.pdbx_description
1 polymer ?
#
loop_
_entity_poly.entity_id
_entity_poly.type
_entity_poly.pdbx_seq_one_letter_code
_entity_poly.pdbx_strand_id
1 'polypeptide(L)'
;AEAMGRIGGLTYLLEATRTLTTTSLDMKEKPGIVTAIAKYHMTEIARTILNDSFDIHAGRAIQDGPMNYLAKHYLGIPVAITVEGANILTRNLMIFGQGATRCHPYVLKEMEAAANPDSEQGAKEFDSLLFKHIGHAMGNTFGALGAALTGSRFVKANMSGPTQRYYKDITRLSRALAVSADFAMLTLGGDLKRKEMISARLGDGLSYLYMASATLKKYEDEGRQQGDLNFVHYAVQYCLYNAAKSLNEAYANFPVKYVGGVLKGLLFPLGNHFDKPSDELSVSIAEAMMTPGVQRDRLTHLCYIGKSENDSVGLMENAFLAMYDVKPLERKLMKAAKDGKVARKGLLPDRLQQALDAGVLTEQEVEKITAADQLRYKAIQVDHFSHDFSEVRTDSPKKSHLNPAA
;
A
#
# COMPACT_ATOMS: atom_id res chain seq x y z
N ALA A 1 13.53 5.03 7.65
CA ALA A 1 12.55 5.97 7.06
C ALA A 1 11.80 5.30 5.90
N GLU A 2 12.49 4.80 4.87
CA GLU A 2 11.86 4.17 3.70
C GLU A 2 10.81 3.10 4.04
N ALA A 3 11.19 2.06 4.81
CA ALA A 3 10.27 0.98 5.20
C ALA A 3 9.04 1.50 5.96
N MET A 4 9.23 2.37 6.96
CA MET A 4 8.11 2.96 7.72
C MET A 4 7.21 3.85 6.85
N GLY A 5 7.80 4.61 5.93
CA GLY A 5 7.06 5.41 4.95
C GLY A 5 6.20 4.53 4.03
N ARG A 6 6.76 3.41 3.57
CA ARG A 6 6.05 2.41 2.76
C ARG A 6 4.93 1.73 3.54
N ILE A 7 5.16 1.34 4.79
CA ILE A 7 4.12 0.80 5.68
C ILE A 7 2.96 1.80 5.80
N GLY A 8 3.23 3.05 6.16
CA GLY A 8 2.18 4.06 6.32
C GLY A 8 1.40 4.33 5.03
N GLY A 9 2.10 4.60 3.94
CA GLY A 9 1.49 4.93 2.65
C GLY A 9 0.67 3.79 2.04
N LEU A 10 1.19 2.55 2.10
CA LEU A 10 0.47 1.39 1.59
C LEU A 10 -0.68 0.97 2.51
N THR A 11 -0.58 1.17 3.84
CA THR A 11 -1.70 0.91 4.76
C THR A 11 -2.88 1.83 4.45
N TYR A 12 -2.63 3.11 4.16
CA TYR A 12 -3.69 4.03 3.72
C TYR A 12 -4.37 3.57 2.43
N LEU A 13 -3.58 3.09 1.45
CA LEU A 13 -4.07 2.53 0.19
C LEU A 13 -4.94 1.29 0.42
N LEU A 14 -4.50 0.38 1.30
CA LEU A 14 -5.24 -0.83 1.67
C LEU A 14 -6.60 -0.47 2.29
N GLU A 15 -6.62 0.46 3.24
CA GLU A 15 -7.86 0.87 3.92
C GLU A 15 -8.85 1.57 2.98
N ALA A 16 -8.35 2.42 2.07
CA ALA A 16 -9.16 3.03 1.03
C ALA A 16 -9.77 1.99 0.09
N THR A 17 -8.96 1.03 -0.36
CA THR A 17 -9.41 -0.05 -1.25
C THR A 17 -10.42 -0.96 -0.56
N ARG A 18 -10.18 -1.32 0.71
CA ARG A 18 -11.11 -2.10 1.54
C ARG A 18 -12.45 -1.40 1.63
N THR A 19 -12.46 -0.14 2.07
CA THR A 19 -13.69 0.63 2.32
C THR A 19 -14.53 0.79 1.07
N LEU A 20 -13.92 1.13 -0.08
CA LEU A 20 -14.67 1.24 -1.34
C LEU A 20 -15.28 -0.09 -1.76
N THR A 21 -14.50 -1.17 -1.66
CA THR A 21 -14.93 -2.51 -2.06
C THR A 21 -16.06 -3.02 -1.14
N THR A 22 -15.92 -2.89 0.18
CA THR A 22 -16.95 -3.33 1.13
C THR A 22 -18.22 -2.50 1.02
N THR A 23 -18.11 -1.18 0.80
CA THR A 23 -19.28 -0.32 0.58
C THR A 23 -20.12 -0.80 -0.61
N SER A 24 -19.48 -1.24 -1.70
CA SER A 24 -20.22 -1.78 -2.84
C SER A 24 -20.98 -3.08 -2.52
N LEU A 25 -20.43 -3.92 -1.62
CA LEU A 25 -21.12 -5.11 -1.12
C LEU A 25 -22.29 -4.75 -0.21
N ASP A 26 -22.13 -3.74 0.65
CA ASP A 26 -23.19 -3.25 1.54
C ASP A 26 -24.36 -2.66 0.75
N MET A 27 -24.08 -2.07 -0.42
CA MET A 27 -25.06 -1.63 -1.40
C MET A 27 -25.77 -2.79 -2.15
N LYS A 28 -25.48 -4.04 -1.81
CA LYS A 28 -26.01 -5.27 -2.43
C LYS A 28 -25.63 -5.45 -3.90
N GLU A 29 -24.58 -4.77 -4.36
CA GLU A 29 -24.00 -5.04 -5.68
C GLU A 29 -23.30 -6.40 -5.68
N LYS A 30 -22.99 -6.91 -6.88
CA LYS A 30 -22.22 -8.15 -7.06
C LYS A 30 -20.89 -7.87 -7.78
N PRO A 31 -19.92 -7.23 -7.11
CA PRO A 31 -18.86 -6.51 -7.78
C PRO A 31 -17.63 -7.45 -7.97
N GLY A 32 -17.81 -8.51 -8.75
CA GLY A 32 -16.84 -9.62 -8.83
C GLY A 32 -15.43 -9.26 -9.34
N ILE A 33 -15.31 -8.20 -10.15
CA ILE A 33 -14.00 -7.73 -10.64
C ILE A 33 -13.25 -6.97 -9.55
N VAL A 34 -13.92 -6.05 -8.86
CA VAL A 34 -13.26 -5.24 -7.82
C VAL A 34 -12.92 -6.07 -6.58
N THR A 35 -13.70 -7.11 -6.26
CA THR A 35 -13.33 -8.07 -5.20
C THR A 35 -12.09 -8.87 -5.59
N ALA A 36 -11.96 -9.26 -6.86
CA ALA A 36 -10.75 -9.92 -7.37
C ALA A 36 -9.53 -8.98 -7.33
N ILE A 37 -9.70 -7.70 -7.71
CA ILE A 37 -8.66 -6.66 -7.59
C ILE A 37 -8.22 -6.51 -6.14
N ALA A 38 -9.17 -6.33 -5.22
CA ALA A 38 -8.92 -6.19 -3.79
C ALA A 38 -8.17 -7.40 -3.25
N LYS A 39 -8.67 -8.62 -3.49
CA LYS A 39 -8.02 -9.85 -3.03
C LYS A 39 -6.58 -9.95 -3.52
N TYR A 40 -6.35 -9.76 -4.83
CA TYR A 40 -5.02 -9.91 -5.41
C TYR A 40 -4.04 -8.85 -4.88
N HIS A 41 -4.36 -7.56 -5.06
CA HIS A 41 -3.41 -6.50 -4.75
C HIS A 41 -3.25 -6.28 -3.24
N MET A 42 -4.32 -6.39 -2.46
CA MET A 42 -4.22 -6.15 -1.02
C MET A 42 -3.37 -7.22 -0.33
N THR A 43 -3.45 -8.48 -0.76
CA THR A 43 -2.65 -9.57 -0.18
C THR A 43 -1.17 -9.47 -0.55
N GLU A 44 -0.85 -9.07 -1.78
CA GLU A 44 0.54 -8.80 -2.19
C GLU A 44 1.13 -7.57 -1.48
N ILE A 45 0.35 -6.50 -1.34
CA ILE A 45 0.77 -5.32 -0.57
C ILE A 45 0.96 -5.68 0.91
N ALA A 46 0.07 -6.48 1.49
CA ALA A 46 0.21 -6.95 2.87
C ALA A 46 1.49 -7.77 3.07
N ARG A 47 1.86 -8.63 2.11
CA ARG A 47 3.16 -9.33 2.10
C ARG A 47 4.32 -8.32 2.16
N THR A 48 4.32 -7.27 1.35
CA THR A 48 5.37 -6.25 1.38
C THR A 48 5.44 -5.52 2.73
N ILE A 49 4.30 -5.04 3.24
CA ILE A 49 4.22 -4.35 4.54
C ILE A 49 4.74 -5.24 5.68
N LEU A 50 4.43 -6.53 5.63
CA LEU A 50 4.85 -7.47 6.65
C LEU A 50 6.34 -7.79 6.58
N ASN A 51 6.91 -7.90 5.38
CA ASN A 51 8.37 -8.00 5.19
C ASN A 51 9.08 -6.76 5.76
N ASP A 52 8.57 -5.57 5.46
CA ASP A 52 9.11 -4.32 6.03
C ASP A 52 9.02 -4.31 7.56
N SER A 53 7.92 -4.85 8.11
CA SER A 53 7.75 -4.98 9.55
C SER A 53 8.78 -5.94 10.16
N PHE A 54 9.10 -7.05 9.49
CA PHE A 54 10.15 -7.98 9.89
C PHE A 54 11.54 -7.32 9.87
N ASP A 55 11.85 -6.57 8.81
CA ASP A 55 13.13 -5.86 8.70
C ASP A 55 13.32 -4.83 9.82
N ILE A 56 12.25 -4.13 10.21
CA ILE A 56 12.26 -3.15 11.31
C ILE A 56 12.46 -3.84 12.67
N HIS A 57 11.80 -4.98 12.90
CA HIS A 57 11.84 -5.68 14.20
C HIS A 57 13.03 -6.65 14.34
N ALA A 58 13.70 -6.97 13.24
CA ALA A 58 14.89 -7.82 13.18
C ALA A 58 14.73 -9.13 13.98
N GLY A 59 15.62 -9.40 14.94
CA GLY A 59 15.63 -10.64 15.72
C GLY A 59 14.30 -10.95 16.42
N ARG A 60 13.54 -9.92 16.84
CA ARG A 60 12.25 -10.09 17.49
C ARG A 60 11.17 -10.66 16.57
N ALA A 61 11.21 -10.32 15.28
CA ALA A 61 10.25 -10.86 14.31
C ALA A 61 10.62 -12.26 13.83
N ILE A 62 11.89 -12.65 13.91
CA ILE A 62 12.37 -13.97 13.47
C ILE A 62 12.08 -15.04 14.51
N GLN A 63 12.26 -14.73 15.79
CA GLN A 63 12.13 -15.72 16.85
C GLN A 63 10.66 -16.01 17.16
N ASP A 64 10.18 -17.22 16.90
CA ASP A 64 8.80 -17.62 17.15
C ASP A 64 8.58 -17.91 18.64
N GLY A 65 8.07 -16.93 19.37
CA GLY A 65 7.78 -17.01 20.79
C GLY A 65 6.67 -16.04 21.23
N PRO A 66 6.26 -16.07 22.51
CA PRO A 66 5.16 -15.24 23.02
C PRO A 66 5.31 -13.74 22.77
N MET A 67 6.55 -13.22 22.74
CA MET A 67 6.81 -11.80 22.46
C MET A 67 6.68 -11.42 20.98
N ASN A 68 6.63 -12.41 20.07
CA ASN A 68 6.56 -12.18 18.64
C ASN A 68 5.10 -12.17 18.15
N TYR A 69 4.57 -10.97 17.98
CA TYR A 69 3.22 -10.74 17.44
C TYR A 69 3.17 -10.72 15.90
N LEU A 70 4.31 -10.89 15.21
CA LEU A 70 4.40 -10.81 13.74
C LEU A 70 4.52 -12.18 13.06
N ALA A 71 5.18 -13.16 13.70
CA ALA A 71 5.46 -14.48 13.14
C ALA A 71 4.23 -15.18 12.56
N LYS A 72 3.14 -15.23 13.34
CA LYS A 72 1.90 -15.91 12.93
C LYS A 72 1.27 -15.29 11.70
N HIS A 73 1.28 -13.95 11.61
CA HIS A 73 0.78 -13.25 10.43
C HIS A 73 1.65 -13.55 9.21
N TYR A 74 2.96 -13.65 9.37
CA TYR A 74 3.91 -13.94 8.29
C TYR A 74 3.72 -15.34 7.72
N LEU A 75 3.57 -16.33 8.61
CA LEU A 75 3.24 -17.69 8.23
C LEU A 75 1.85 -17.80 7.57
N GLY A 76 0.94 -16.88 7.85
CA GLY A 76 -0.41 -16.83 7.26
C GLY A 76 -0.48 -16.22 5.85
N ILE A 77 0.51 -15.40 5.44
CA ILE A 77 0.50 -14.72 4.12
C ILE A 77 0.32 -15.69 2.94
N PRO A 78 1.04 -16.84 2.87
CA PRO A 78 0.86 -17.80 1.78
C PRO A 78 -0.59 -18.28 1.64
N VAL A 79 -1.31 -18.46 2.75
CA VAL A 79 -2.72 -18.88 2.76
C VAL A 79 -3.59 -17.82 2.09
N ALA A 80 -3.47 -16.55 2.48
CA ALA A 80 -4.24 -15.45 1.89
C ALA A 80 -4.01 -15.30 0.36
N ILE A 81 -2.82 -15.65 -0.11
CA ILE A 81 -2.42 -15.50 -1.51
C ILE A 81 -2.85 -16.69 -2.37
N THR A 82 -2.93 -17.88 -1.78
CA THR A 82 -3.24 -19.13 -2.51
C THR A 82 -4.69 -19.55 -2.42
N VAL A 83 -5.35 -19.31 -1.29
CA VAL A 83 -6.76 -19.64 -1.06
C VAL A 83 -7.67 -18.60 -1.73
N GLU A 84 -8.92 -18.97 -1.99
CA GLU A 84 -9.93 -18.15 -2.71
C GLU A 84 -9.58 -17.85 -4.17
N GLY A 85 -8.74 -18.70 -4.77
CA GLY A 85 -8.20 -18.54 -6.11
C GLY A 85 -6.78 -17.99 -6.04
N ALA A 86 -5.81 -18.83 -6.44
CA ALA A 86 -4.41 -18.45 -6.42
C ALA A 86 -4.20 -17.16 -7.19
N ASN A 87 -3.46 -16.20 -6.61
CA ASN A 87 -3.22 -14.89 -7.21
C ASN A 87 -2.75 -14.96 -8.68
N ILE A 88 -1.98 -16.00 -9.03
CA ILE A 88 -1.53 -16.29 -10.41
C ILE A 88 -2.71 -16.50 -11.37
N LEU A 89 -3.76 -17.21 -10.94
CA LEU A 89 -4.96 -17.49 -11.73
C LEU A 89 -5.92 -16.29 -11.74
N THR A 90 -6.08 -15.62 -10.61
CA THR A 90 -6.98 -14.45 -10.45
C THR A 90 -6.51 -13.26 -11.29
N ARG A 91 -5.19 -13.07 -11.43
CA ARG A 91 -4.55 -11.99 -12.20
C ARG A 91 -4.80 -12.09 -13.70
N ASN A 92 -4.78 -13.30 -14.27
CA ASN A 92 -4.76 -13.47 -15.73
C ASN A 92 -6.15 -13.56 -16.37
N LEU A 93 -7.10 -14.26 -15.74
CA LEU A 93 -8.40 -14.63 -16.35
C LEU A 93 -9.59 -13.79 -15.88
N MET A 94 -9.64 -13.39 -14.60
CA MET A 94 -10.81 -12.72 -14.03
C MET A 94 -10.77 -11.20 -14.19
N ILE A 95 -9.69 -10.54 -13.79
CA ILE A 95 -9.65 -9.07 -13.70
C ILE A 95 -9.82 -8.41 -15.07
N PHE A 96 -9.03 -8.82 -16.06
CA PHE A 96 -9.14 -8.24 -17.40
C PHE A 96 -10.10 -9.01 -18.31
N GLY A 97 -10.08 -10.34 -18.32
CA GLY A 97 -10.93 -11.13 -19.21
C GLY A 97 -12.43 -10.90 -18.99
N GLN A 98 -12.89 -11.00 -17.74
CA GLN A 98 -14.29 -10.71 -17.42
C GLN A 98 -14.57 -9.21 -17.33
N GLY A 99 -13.58 -8.41 -16.93
CA GLY A 99 -13.67 -6.95 -16.89
C GLY A 99 -13.84 -6.30 -18.26
N ALA A 100 -13.07 -6.73 -19.26
CA ALA A 100 -13.17 -6.23 -20.62
C ALA A 100 -14.55 -6.54 -21.24
N THR A 101 -15.09 -7.74 -21.04
CA THR A 101 -16.43 -8.07 -21.57
C THR A 101 -17.55 -7.33 -20.84
N ARG A 102 -17.49 -7.22 -19.50
CA ARG A 102 -18.60 -6.66 -18.69
C ARG A 102 -18.58 -5.14 -18.53
N CYS A 103 -17.40 -4.53 -18.51
CA CYS A 103 -17.27 -3.08 -18.30
C CYS A 103 -17.18 -2.30 -19.61
N HIS A 104 -16.93 -2.97 -20.74
CA HIS A 104 -16.90 -2.30 -22.03
C HIS A 104 -18.33 -2.06 -22.56
N PRO A 105 -18.70 -0.81 -22.92
CA PRO A 105 -20.08 -0.43 -23.23
C PRO A 105 -20.70 -1.13 -24.45
N TYR A 106 -19.87 -1.70 -25.32
CA TYR A 106 -20.28 -2.32 -26.59
C TYR A 106 -20.06 -3.84 -26.65
N VAL A 107 -19.04 -4.38 -25.99
CA VAL A 107 -18.56 -5.76 -26.26
C VAL A 107 -19.58 -6.82 -25.87
N LEU A 108 -20.22 -6.69 -24.69
CA LEU A 108 -21.26 -7.64 -24.29
C LEU A 108 -22.45 -7.64 -25.27
N LYS A 109 -22.85 -6.44 -25.73
CA LYS A 109 -23.97 -6.26 -26.67
C LYS A 109 -23.62 -6.82 -28.06
N GLU A 110 -22.38 -6.65 -28.50
CA GLU A 110 -21.88 -7.24 -29.75
C GLU A 110 -21.90 -8.77 -29.70
N MET A 111 -21.51 -9.35 -28.56
CA MET A 111 -21.59 -10.81 -28.36
C MET A 111 -23.04 -11.32 -28.33
N GLU A 112 -23.95 -10.60 -27.68
CA GLU A 112 -25.38 -10.92 -27.66
C GLU A 112 -26.00 -10.84 -29.07
N ALA A 113 -25.68 -9.78 -29.83
CA ALA A 113 -26.13 -9.62 -31.21
C ALA A 113 -25.58 -10.71 -32.14
N ALA A 114 -24.32 -11.11 -31.98
CA ALA A 114 -23.72 -12.20 -32.74
C ALA A 114 -24.28 -13.59 -32.38
N ALA A 115 -24.86 -13.74 -31.18
CA ALA A 115 -25.52 -14.96 -30.73
C ALA A 115 -27.03 -14.98 -31.05
N ASN A 116 -27.54 -13.98 -31.77
CA ASN A 116 -28.95 -13.89 -32.12
C ASN A 116 -29.35 -15.06 -33.05
N PRO A 117 -30.41 -15.84 -32.72
CA PRO A 117 -30.92 -16.92 -33.58
C PRO A 117 -31.35 -16.44 -34.98
N ASP A 118 -31.78 -15.18 -35.10
CA ASP A 118 -32.04 -14.53 -36.38
C ASP A 118 -30.74 -13.89 -36.90
N SER A 119 -30.10 -14.55 -37.86
CA SER A 119 -28.82 -14.11 -38.42
C SER A 119 -28.90 -12.77 -39.15
N GLU A 120 -30.04 -12.39 -39.71
CA GLU A 120 -30.17 -11.14 -40.48
C GLU A 120 -30.41 -9.96 -39.54
N GLN A 121 -31.21 -10.16 -38.50
CA GLN A 121 -31.38 -9.19 -37.42
C GLN A 121 -30.09 -9.04 -36.60
N GLY A 122 -29.45 -10.14 -36.23
CA GLY A 122 -28.17 -10.15 -35.50
C GLY A 122 -27.08 -9.40 -36.24
N ALA A 123 -26.97 -9.57 -37.57
CA ALA A 123 -26.01 -8.84 -38.39
C ALA A 123 -26.26 -7.32 -38.38
N LYS A 124 -27.53 -6.88 -38.52
CA LYS A 124 -27.89 -5.45 -38.50
C LYS A 124 -27.61 -4.80 -37.14
N GLU A 125 -27.95 -5.50 -36.06
CA GLU A 125 -27.69 -5.05 -34.69
C GLU A 125 -26.18 -4.99 -34.40
N PHE A 126 -25.45 -6.02 -34.83
CA PHE A 126 -23.99 -6.09 -34.69
C PHE A 126 -23.29 -4.95 -35.45
N ASP A 127 -23.63 -4.72 -36.72
CA ASP A 127 -23.02 -3.66 -37.53
C ASP A 127 -23.24 -2.27 -36.89
N SER A 128 -24.47 -1.99 -36.43
CA SER A 128 -24.78 -0.74 -35.73
C SER A 128 -23.97 -0.56 -34.44
N LEU A 129 -23.79 -1.64 -33.66
CA LEU A 129 -22.99 -1.61 -32.44
C LEU A 129 -21.50 -1.41 -32.76
N LEU A 130 -20.99 -2.09 -33.79
CA LEU A 130 -19.61 -2.01 -34.23
C LEU A 130 -19.25 -0.59 -34.69
N PHE A 131 -20.11 0.09 -35.45
CA PHE A 131 -19.87 1.49 -35.84
C PHE A 131 -19.86 2.45 -34.65
N LYS A 132 -20.72 2.24 -33.65
CA LYS A 132 -20.72 3.03 -32.41
C LYS A 132 -19.45 2.76 -31.57
N HIS A 133 -19.02 1.51 -31.52
CA HIS A 133 -17.78 1.10 -30.88
C HIS A 133 -16.57 1.76 -31.57
N ILE A 134 -16.46 1.71 -32.91
CA ILE A 134 -15.41 2.39 -33.66
C ILE A 134 -15.42 3.90 -33.37
N GLY A 135 -16.59 4.55 -33.37
CA GLY A 135 -16.72 5.95 -33.03
C GLY A 135 -16.25 6.27 -31.60
N HIS A 136 -16.59 5.42 -30.63
CA HIS A 136 -16.13 5.53 -29.24
C HIS A 136 -14.61 5.34 -29.12
N ALA A 137 -14.06 4.33 -29.79
CA ALA A 137 -12.64 4.03 -29.81
C ALA A 137 -11.84 5.18 -30.44
N MET A 138 -12.31 5.75 -31.55
CA MET A 138 -11.69 6.92 -32.19
C MET A 138 -11.73 8.15 -31.27
N GLY A 139 -12.88 8.44 -30.65
CA GLY A 139 -13.02 9.54 -29.69
C GLY A 139 -12.09 9.41 -28.49
N ASN A 140 -12.00 8.20 -27.92
CA ASN A 140 -11.07 7.89 -26.83
C ASN A 140 -9.61 8.02 -27.28
N THR A 141 -9.29 7.59 -28.50
CA THR A 141 -7.94 7.66 -29.08
C THR A 141 -7.46 9.10 -29.22
N PHE A 142 -8.25 9.98 -29.85
CA PHE A 142 -7.90 11.40 -29.96
C PHE A 142 -7.86 12.09 -28.59
N GLY A 143 -8.80 11.76 -27.70
CA GLY A 143 -8.83 12.28 -26.33
C GLY A 143 -7.66 11.81 -25.47
N ALA A 144 -7.16 10.59 -25.70
CA ALA A 144 -5.99 10.02 -25.04
C ALA A 144 -4.70 10.67 -25.55
N LEU A 145 -4.55 10.79 -26.88
CA LEU A 145 -3.41 11.45 -27.51
C LEU A 145 -3.30 12.92 -27.06
N GLY A 146 -4.41 13.67 -27.09
CA GLY A 146 -4.44 15.06 -26.62
C GLY A 146 -4.10 15.18 -25.13
N ALA A 147 -4.62 14.29 -24.29
CA ALA A 147 -4.25 14.24 -22.87
C ALA A 147 -2.78 13.85 -22.67
N ALA A 148 -2.22 12.99 -23.51
CA ALA A 148 -0.84 12.54 -23.41
C ALA A 148 0.15 13.62 -23.84
N LEU A 149 -0.10 14.30 -24.96
CA LEU A 149 0.71 15.41 -25.46
C LEU A 149 0.73 16.59 -24.49
N THR A 150 -0.39 16.85 -23.83
CA THR A 150 -0.53 18.00 -22.92
C THR A 150 -0.17 17.66 -21.47
N GLY A 151 0.27 16.42 -21.21
CA GLY A 151 0.53 15.90 -19.88
C GLY A 151 -0.66 16.18 -18.96
N SER A 152 -1.86 15.77 -19.34
CA SER A 152 -3.12 15.89 -18.59
C SER A 152 -3.58 17.33 -18.25
N ARG A 153 -2.92 18.39 -18.72
CA ARG A 153 -3.22 19.79 -18.31
C ARG A 153 -4.66 20.21 -18.63
N PHE A 154 -5.15 19.87 -19.82
CA PHE A 154 -6.49 20.22 -20.31
C PHE A 154 -7.58 19.20 -20.00
N VAL A 155 -7.25 18.13 -19.27
CA VAL A 155 -8.27 17.19 -18.80
C VAL A 155 -9.13 17.89 -17.75
N LYS A 156 -10.45 17.85 -17.91
CA LYS A 156 -11.39 18.40 -16.94
C LYS A 156 -11.39 17.53 -15.68
N ALA A 157 -11.36 18.16 -14.52
CA ALA A 157 -11.58 17.51 -13.24
C ALA A 157 -12.60 18.37 -12.48
N ASN A 158 -13.70 17.75 -12.03
CA ASN A 158 -14.76 18.44 -11.30
C ASN A 158 -14.41 18.58 -9.80
N MET A 159 -13.12 18.71 -9.49
CA MET A 159 -12.58 18.78 -8.15
C MET A 159 -11.52 19.89 -8.06
N SER A 160 -11.40 20.50 -6.89
CA SER A 160 -10.42 21.55 -6.58
C SER A 160 -9.49 21.11 -5.45
N GLY A 161 -8.31 21.74 -5.38
CA GLY A 161 -7.36 21.52 -4.29
C GLY A 161 -6.18 20.61 -4.66
N PRO A 162 -5.42 20.13 -3.66
CA PRO A 162 -4.11 19.49 -3.87
C PRO A 162 -4.19 18.18 -4.65
N THR A 163 -5.35 17.52 -4.70
CA THR A 163 -5.56 16.26 -5.42
C THR A 163 -6.09 16.42 -6.84
N GLN A 164 -6.43 17.65 -7.29
CA GLN A 164 -7.04 17.89 -8.60
C GLN A 164 -6.23 17.29 -9.75
N ARG A 165 -4.90 17.40 -9.66
CA ARG A 165 -3.99 16.88 -10.68
C ARG A 165 -4.14 15.37 -10.84
N TYR A 166 -4.33 14.64 -9.75
CA TYR A 166 -4.49 13.18 -9.79
C TYR A 166 -5.76 12.74 -10.50
N TYR A 167 -6.87 13.44 -10.33
CA TYR A 167 -8.09 13.16 -11.11
C TYR A 167 -7.85 13.28 -12.62
N LYS A 168 -7.07 14.28 -13.04
CA LYS A 168 -6.70 14.47 -14.45
C LYS A 168 -5.79 13.34 -14.94
N ASP A 169 -4.82 12.94 -14.14
CA ASP A 169 -3.86 11.89 -14.48
C ASP A 169 -4.51 10.48 -14.50
N ILE A 170 -5.38 10.17 -13.55
CA ILE A 170 -6.22 8.95 -13.57
C ILE A 170 -7.06 8.94 -14.84
N THR A 171 -7.75 10.04 -15.16
CA THR A 171 -8.57 10.12 -16.39
C THR A 171 -7.73 9.89 -17.65
N ARG A 172 -6.51 10.44 -17.71
CA ARG A 172 -5.58 10.19 -18.82
C ARG A 172 -5.23 8.71 -18.93
N LEU A 173 -4.82 8.07 -17.84
CA LEU A 173 -4.44 6.66 -17.83
C LEU A 173 -5.64 5.74 -18.08
N SER A 174 -6.85 6.08 -17.61
CA SER A 174 -8.09 5.37 -17.94
C SER A 174 -8.39 5.42 -19.44
N ARG A 175 -8.21 6.58 -20.09
CA ARG A 175 -8.33 6.68 -21.56
C ARG A 175 -7.27 5.84 -22.26
N ALA A 176 -6.04 5.84 -21.77
CA ALA A 176 -4.98 5.01 -22.33
C ALA A 176 -5.29 3.52 -22.19
N LEU A 177 -5.79 3.09 -21.04
CA LEU A 177 -6.23 1.71 -20.81
C LEU A 177 -7.40 1.34 -21.73
N ALA A 178 -8.39 2.21 -21.90
CA ALA A 178 -9.52 1.98 -22.79
C ALA A 178 -9.06 1.76 -24.24
N VAL A 179 -8.25 2.67 -24.78
CA VAL A 179 -7.66 2.51 -26.14
C VAL A 179 -6.82 1.22 -26.23
N SER A 180 -6.06 0.90 -25.19
CA SER A 180 -5.26 -0.34 -25.16
C SER A 180 -6.14 -1.59 -25.19
N ALA A 181 -7.28 -1.56 -24.49
CA ALA A 181 -8.24 -2.64 -24.47
C ALA A 181 -8.92 -2.81 -25.83
N ASP A 182 -9.32 -1.71 -26.49
CA ASP A 182 -9.92 -1.73 -27.84
C ASP A 182 -8.94 -2.33 -28.85
N PHE A 183 -7.68 -1.91 -28.84
CA PHE A 183 -6.65 -2.48 -29.71
C PHE A 183 -6.36 -3.96 -29.38
N ALA A 184 -6.35 -4.34 -28.10
CA ALA A 184 -6.16 -5.73 -27.70
C ALA A 184 -7.31 -6.61 -28.19
N MET A 185 -8.57 -6.16 -28.04
CA MET A 185 -9.74 -6.88 -28.53
C MET A 185 -9.79 -6.95 -30.05
N LEU A 186 -9.45 -5.85 -30.75
CA LEU A 186 -9.41 -5.82 -32.22
C LEU A 186 -8.35 -6.75 -32.80
N THR A 187 -7.16 -6.78 -32.20
CA THR A 187 -6.00 -7.49 -32.78
C THR A 187 -5.89 -8.94 -32.32
N LEU A 188 -6.37 -9.25 -31.12
CA LEU A 188 -6.27 -10.59 -30.53
C LEU A 188 -7.63 -11.31 -30.49
N GLY A 189 -8.76 -10.59 -30.51
CA GLY A 189 -10.10 -11.19 -30.49
C GLY A 189 -10.25 -12.28 -29.42
N GLY A 190 -10.69 -13.47 -29.81
CA GLY A 190 -10.81 -14.65 -28.93
C GLY A 190 -9.47 -15.17 -28.37
N ASP A 191 -8.34 -14.82 -28.98
CA ASP A 191 -7.00 -15.22 -28.52
C ASP A 191 -6.51 -14.41 -27.33
N LEU A 192 -7.17 -13.30 -27.02
CA LEU A 192 -6.90 -12.50 -25.84
C LEU A 192 -6.99 -13.34 -24.55
N LYS A 193 -7.92 -14.30 -24.51
CA LYS A 193 -8.05 -15.26 -23.40
C LYS A 193 -6.84 -16.21 -23.31
N ARG A 194 -6.18 -16.50 -24.44
CA ARG A 194 -4.97 -17.34 -24.52
C ARG A 194 -3.68 -16.55 -24.24
N LYS A 195 -3.69 -15.23 -24.46
CA LYS A 195 -2.56 -14.32 -24.20
C LYS A 195 -2.60 -13.77 -22.76
N GLU A 196 -2.60 -14.68 -21.80
CA GLU A 196 -2.76 -14.40 -20.37
C GLU A 196 -1.85 -13.29 -19.84
N MET A 197 -0.59 -13.21 -20.28
CA MET A 197 0.38 -12.22 -19.80
C MET A 197 0.06 -10.78 -20.20
N ILE A 198 -0.60 -10.56 -21.34
CA ILE A 198 -1.00 -9.21 -21.78
C ILE A 198 -2.25 -8.78 -21.03
N SER A 199 -3.23 -9.68 -20.95
CA SER A 199 -4.43 -9.51 -20.16
C SER A 199 -4.10 -9.20 -18.69
N ALA A 200 -3.13 -9.90 -18.12
CA ALA A 200 -2.62 -9.63 -16.76
C ALA A 200 -2.11 -8.20 -16.59
N ARG A 201 -1.28 -7.72 -17.52
CA ARG A 201 -0.69 -6.36 -17.44
C ARG A 201 -1.74 -5.26 -17.60
N LEU A 202 -2.69 -5.45 -18.51
CA LEU A 202 -3.83 -4.53 -18.66
C LEU A 202 -4.74 -4.56 -17.42
N GLY A 203 -4.94 -5.75 -16.84
CA GLY A 203 -5.62 -5.95 -15.57
C GLY A 203 -4.92 -5.23 -14.41
N ASP A 204 -3.60 -5.33 -14.29
CA ASP A 204 -2.82 -4.60 -13.29
C ASP A 204 -3.02 -3.08 -13.46
N GLY A 205 -3.03 -2.58 -14.71
CA GLY A 205 -3.31 -1.18 -15.01
C GLY A 205 -4.68 -0.73 -14.50
N LEU A 206 -5.72 -1.54 -14.75
CA LEU A 206 -7.07 -1.32 -14.23
C LEU A 206 -7.10 -1.30 -12.70
N SER A 207 -6.45 -2.28 -12.08
CA SER A 207 -6.39 -2.42 -10.63
C SER A 207 -5.79 -1.20 -9.93
N TYR A 208 -4.66 -0.72 -10.43
CA TYR A 208 -4.01 0.47 -9.85
C TYR A 208 -4.86 1.73 -10.04
N LEU A 209 -5.57 1.88 -11.16
CA LEU A 209 -6.51 2.98 -11.35
C LEU A 209 -7.71 2.89 -10.39
N TYR A 210 -8.21 1.68 -10.12
CA TYR A 210 -9.24 1.44 -9.12
C TYR A 210 -8.77 1.83 -7.71
N MET A 211 -7.60 1.36 -7.28
CA MET A 211 -7.07 1.67 -5.94
C MET A 211 -6.70 3.15 -5.78
N ALA A 212 -6.22 3.82 -6.84
CA ALA A 212 -6.03 5.27 -6.86
C ALA A 212 -7.36 6.02 -6.66
N SER A 213 -8.41 5.57 -7.37
CA SER A 213 -9.75 6.13 -7.25
C SER A 213 -10.33 5.90 -5.85
N ALA A 214 -10.10 4.73 -5.25
CA ALA A 214 -10.49 4.42 -3.87
C ALA A 214 -9.82 5.36 -2.87
N THR A 215 -8.52 5.63 -3.05
CA THR A 215 -7.74 6.56 -2.21
C THR A 215 -8.31 7.98 -2.27
N LEU A 216 -8.58 8.49 -3.47
CA LEU A 216 -9.16 9.81 -3.65
C LEU A 216 -10.58 9.87 -3.07
N LYS A 217 -11.39 8.83 -3.28
CA LYS A 217 -12.74 8.75 -2.72
C LYS A 217 -12.75 8.75 -1.19
N LYS A 218 -11.89 7.94 -0.55
CA LYS A 218 -11.75 7.95 0.92
C LYS A 218 -11.40 9.35 1.44
N TYR A 219 -10.44 10.02 0.80
CA TYR A 219 -10.05 11.38 1.18
C TYR A 219 -11.21 12.38 1.07
N GLU A 220 -12.02 12.28 0.01
CA GLU A 220 -13.22 13.11 -0.16
C GLU A 220 -14.30 12.80 0.88
N ASP A 221 -14.64 11.52 1.06
CA ASP A 221 -15.70 11.06 1.97
C ASP A 221 -15.38 11.42 3.44
N GLU A 222 -14.10 11.48 3.80
CA GLU A 222 -13.64 11.85 5.14
C GLU A 222 -13.45 13.37 5.34
N GLY A 223 -13.84 14.18 4.34
CA GLY A 223 -13.83 15.65 4.46
C GLY A 223 -12.49 16.30 4.14
N ARG A 224 -11.64 15.69 3.31
CA ARG A 224 -10.35 16.23 2.83
C ARG A 224 -9.37 16.60 3.95
N GLN A 225 -9.18 15.68 4.89
CA GLN A 225 -8.33 15.86 6.06
C GLN A 225 -6.89 16.21 5.67
N GLN A 226 -6.41 17.42 6.00
CA GLN A 226 -5.07 17.87 5.62
C GLN A 226 -3.96 16.97 6.17
N GLY A 227 -4.16 16.38 7.35
CA GLY A 227 -3.21 15.45 7.97
C GLY A 227 -2.97 14.17 7.17
N ASP A 228 -3.90 13.78 6.29
CA ASP A 228 -3.79 12.56 5.47
C ASP A 228 -3.10 12.84 4.12
N LEU A 229 -2.87 14.11 3.78
CA LEU A 229 -2.52 14.49 2.40
C LEU A 229 -1.22 13.82 1.92
N ASN A 230 -0.23 13.66 2.80
CA ASN A 230 1.01 12.94 2.48
C ASN A 230 0.74 11.46 2.14
N PHE A 231 -0.12 10.79 2.91
CA PHE A 231 -0.52 9.41 2.66
C PHE A 231 -1.29 9.28 1.33
N VAL A 232 -2.18 10.22 1.04
CA VAL A 232 -2.93 10.30 -0.22
C VAL A 232 -1.98 10.48 -1.40
N HIS A 233 -1.04 11.43 -1.32
CA HIS A 233 -0.03 11.64 -2.35
C HIS A 233 0.77 10.36 -2.60
N TYR A 234 1.19 9.67 -1.54
CA TYR A 234 2.01 8.46 -1.67
C TYR A 234 1.23 7.34 -2.34
N ALA A 235 0.03 7.06 -1.85
CA ALA A 235 -0.85 6.01 -2.36
C ALA A 235 -1.20 6.23 -3.83
N VAL A 236 -1.57 7.46 -4.21
CA VAL A 236 -1.92 7.78 -5.61
C VAL A 236 -0.70 7.76 -6.53
N GLN A 237 0.44 8.30 -6.11
CA GLN A 237 1.69 8.23 -6.90
C GLN A 237 2.13 6.78 -7.11
N TYR A 238 2.06 5.95 -6.07
CA TYR A 238 2.34 4.51 -6.16
C TYR A 238 1.44 3.83 -7.20
N CYS A 239 0.14 4.11 -7.18
CA CYS A 239 -0.80 3.56 -8.16
C CYS A 239 -0.52 4.08 -9.59
N LEU A 240 -0.34 5.38 -9.78
CA LEU A 240 -0.09 5.96 -11.11
C LEU A 240 1.21 5.43 -11.72
N TYR A 241 2.28 5.33 -10.93
CA TYR A 241 3.55 4.72 -11.34
C TYR A 241 3.35 3.28 -11.83
N ASN A 242 2.70 2.44 -11.02
CA ASN A 242 2.52 1.03 -11.37
C ASN A 242 1.53 0.82 -12.52
N ALA A 243 0.48 1.64 -12.64
CA ALA A 243 -0.44 1.62 -13.77
C ALA A 243 0.28 1.98 -15.09
N ALA A 244 1.08 3.05 -15.09
CA ALA A 244 1.84 3.45 -16.27
C ALA A 244 2.93 2.43 -16.62
N LYS A 245 3.57 1.83 -15.61
CA LYS A 245 4.54 0.75 -15.78
C LYS A 245 3.89 -0.48 -16.43
N SER A 246 2.73 -0.93 -15.94
CA SER A 246 2.07 -2.12 -16.48
C SER A 246 1.61 -1.91 -17.93
N LEU A 247 1.11 -0.72 -18.28
CA LEU A 247 0.77 -0.35 -19.66
C LEU A 247 2.00 -0.35 -20.58
N ASN A 248 3.11 0.25 -20.15
CA ASN A 248 4.35 0.21 -20.93
C ASN A 248 4.88 -1.21 -21.15
N GLU A 249 4.82 -2.05 -20.12
CA GLU A 249 5.20 -3.46 -20.23
C GLU A 249 4.25 -4.22 -21.18
N ALA A 250 2.96 -3.89 -21.18
CA ALA A 250 1.99 -4.47 -22.11
C ALA A 250 2.33 -4.10 -23.57
N TYR A 251 2.69 -2.85 -23.84
CA TYR A 251 3.05 -2.39 -25.19
C TYR A 251 4.39 -2.97 -25.66
N ALA A 252 5.38 -3.02 -24.78
CA ALA A 252 6.70 -3.56 -25.10
C ALA A 252 6.65 -5.05 -25.47
N ASN A 253 5.69 -5.78 -24.91
CA ASN A 253 5.53 -7.22 -25.10
C ASN A 253 4.30 -7.57 -25.94
N PHE A 254 3.70 -6.59 -26.62
CA PHE A 254 2.47 -6.81 -27.38
C PHE A 254 2.70 -7.88 -28.47
N PRO A 255 1.80 -8.87 -28.67
CA PRO A 255 2.05 -9.98 -29.58
C PRO A 255 2.30 -9.52 -31.02
N VAL A 256 1.58 -8.48 -31.44
CA VAL A 256 1.81 -7.79 -32.72
C VAL A 256 2.72 -6.59 -32.47
N LYS A 257 4.02 -6.73 -32.73
CA LYS A 257 5.04 -5.72 -32.38
C LYS A 257 4.73 -4.31 -32.89
N TYR A 258 4.19 -4.20 -34.11
CA TYR A 258 3.80 -2.92 -34.69
C TYR A 258 2.70 -2.22 -33.86
N VAL A 259 1.69 -2.97 -33.41
CA VAL A 259 0.60 -2.44 -32.57
C VAL A 259 1.13 -1.91 -31.25
N GLY A 260 2.08 -2.63 -30.62
CA GLY A 260 2.75 -2.16 -29.41
C GLY A 260 3.48 -0.82 -29.62
N GLY A 261 4.16 -0.67 -30.77
CA GLY A 261 4.80 0.59 -31.15
C GLY A 261 3.80 1.74 -31.35
N VAL A 262 2.68 1.48 -32.04
CA VAL A 262 1.60 2.47 -32.24
C VAL A 262 1.00 2.90 -30.91
N LEU A 263 0.64 1.94 -30.04
CA LEU A 263 0.08 2.24 -28.72
C LEU A 263 1.04 3.08 -27.88
N LYS A 264 2.33 2.75 -27.86
CA LYS A 264 3.34 3.51 -27.14
C LYS A 264 3.46 4.95 -27.68
N GLY A 265 3.54 5.10 -29.01
CA GLY A 265 3.61 6.42 -29.65
C GLY A 265 2.37 7.28 -29.40
N LEU A 266 1.19 6.66 -29.34
CA LEU A 266 -0.08 7.37 -29.17
C LEU A 266 -0.34 7.75 -27.71
N LEU A 267 -0.06 6.84 -26.78
CA LEU A 267 -0.45 6.96 -25.37
C LEU A 267 0.66 7.54 -24.47
N PHE A 268 1.92 7.35 -24.89
CA PHE A 268 3.11 7.89 -24.22
C PHE A 268 4.07 8.56 -25.24
N PRO A 269 3.61 9.54 -26.04
CA PRO A 269 4.44 10.22 -27.04
C PRO A 269 5.67 10.91 -26.43
N LEU A 270 5.53 11.44 -25.22
CA LEU A 270 6.59 12.11 -24.46
C LEU A 270 7.27 11.17 -23.45
N GLY A 271 6.97 9.87 -23.50
CA GLY A 271 7.39 8.88 -22.50
C GLY A 271 6.49 8.83 -21.27
N ASN A 272 6.89 7.98 -20.32
CA ASN A 272 6.24 7.83 -19.02
C ASN A 272 6.91 8.75 -18.00
N HIS A 273 6.13 9.69 -17.46
CA HIS A 273 6.57 10.66 -16.44
C HIS A 273 6.04 10.35 -15.04
N PHE A 274 5.29 9.27 -14.88
CA PHE A 274 4.77 8.87 -13.58
C PHE A 274 5.91 8.24 -12.79
N ASP A 275 6.45 8.98 -11.83
CA ASP A 275 7.53 8.56 -10.95
C ASP A 275 7.01 7.85 -9.70
N LYS A 276 7.91 7.10 -9.05
CA LYS A 276 7.65 6.52 -7.72
C LYS A 276 7.40 7.63 -6.68
N PRO A 277 6.73 7.32 -5.55
CA PRO A 277 6.65 8.25 -4.44
C PRO A 277 8.03 8.76 -4.02
N SER A 278 8.15 10.07 -3.76
CA SER A 278 9.44 10.68 -3.41
C SER A 278 9.96 10.26 -2.04
N ASP A 279 11.27 10.37 -1.85
CA ASP A 279 11.90 10.08 -0.56
C ASP A 279 11.44 11.07 0.52
N GLU A 280 11.26 12.35 0.17
CA GLU A 280 10.72 13.38 1.07
C GLU A 280 9.34 13.01 1.60
N LEU A 281 8.48 12.46 0.72
CA LEU A 281 7.14 12.01 1.09
C LEU A 281 7.21 10.80 2.01
N SER A 282 8.11 9.86 1.71
CA SER A 282 8.35 8.67 2.53
C SER A 282 8.87 9.04 3.93
N VAL A 283 9.78 10.03 4.03
CA VAL A 283 10.26 10.58 5.30
C VAL A 283 9.14 11.24 6.08
N SER A 284 8.33 12.08 5.43
CA SER A 284 7.20 12.77 6.06
C SER A 284 6.17 11.80 6.65
N ILE A 285 5.86 10.72 5.92
CA ILE A 285 4.98 9.65 6.40
C ILE A 285 5.64 8.90 7.56
N ALA A 286 6.92 8.56 7.45
CA ALA A 286 7.63 7.87 8.51
C ALA A 286 7.62 8.69 9.81
N GLU A 287 7.87 10.00 9.74
CA GLU A 287 7.80 10.91 10.89
C GLU A 287 6.40 10.94 11.52
N ALA A 288 5.35 10.99 10.69
CA ALA A 288 3.97 10.92 11.17
C ALA A 288 3.66 9.59 11.86
N MET A 289 4.17 8.47 11.34
CA MET A 289 3.99 7.13 11.94
C MET A 289 4.81 6.94 13.22
N MET A 290 5.93 7.65 13.38
CA MET A 290 6.79 7.63 14.57
C MET A 290 6.43 8.73 15.59
N THR A 291 5.30 9.40 15.40
CA THR A 291 4.79 10.44 16.29
C THR A 291 3.38 10.06 16.75
N PRO A 292 3.09 10.07 18.06
CA PRO A 292 1.72 9.88 18.53
C PRO A 292 0.81 10.95 17.93
N GLY A 293 -0.30 10.53 17.33
CA GLY A 293 -1.19 11.47 16.65
C GLY A 293 -2.29 10.81 15.82
N VAL A 294 -3.26 11.64 15.45
CA VAL A 294 -4.50 11.22 14.79
C VAL A 294 -4.29 10.47 13.48
N GLN A 295 -3.21 10.75 12.75
CA GLN A 295 -2.91 10.07 11.48
C GLN A 295 -2.68 8.58 11.70
N ARG A 296 -1.85 8.25 12.70
CA ARG A 296 -1.54 6.88 13.08
C ARG A 296 -2.77 6.19 13.66
N ASP A 297 -3.46 6.87 14.58
CA ASP A 297 -4.63 6.31 15.27
C ASP A 297 -5.74 5.95 14.28
N ARG A 298 -5.94 6.75 13.23
CA ARG A 298 -6.92 6.45 12.17
C ARG A 298 -6.53 5.24 11.32
N LEU A 299 -5.23 5.02 11.08
CA LEU A 299 -4.76 3.82 10.36
C LEU A 299 -4.90 2.55 11.21
N THR A 300 -4.83 2.66 12.53
CA THR A 300 -4.85 1.50 13.45
C THR A 300 -6.16 1.34 14.21
N HIS A 301 -7.21 2.13 13.93
CA HIS A 301 -8.44 2.16 14.74
C HIS A 301 -9.20 0.82 14.83
N LEU A 302 -9.00 -0.09 13.88
CA LEU A 302 -9.59 -1.44 13.88
C LEU A 302 -8.67 -2.50 14.51
N CYS A 303 -7.43 -2.13 14.85
CA CYS A 303 -6.47 -3.03 15.46
C CYS A 303 -6.67 -3.08 16.97
N TYR A 304 -6.68 -4.30 17.52
CA TYR A 304 -6.70 -4.48 18.96
C TYR A 304 -5.31 -4.20 19.55
N ILE A 305 -5.26 -3.32 20.55
CA ILE A 305 -4.08 -3.05 21.37
C ILE A 305 -4.40 -3.51 22.79
N GLY A 306 -3.71 -4.55 23.27
CA GLY A 306 -3.99 -5.09 24.59
C GLY A 306 -3.55 -4.15 25.72
N LYS A 307 -4.33 -4.16 26.81
CA LYS A 307 -4.04 -3.37 28.02
C LYS A 307 -3.30 -4.16 29.10
N SER A 308 -3.15 -5.46 28.90
CA SER A 308 -2.43 -6.34 29.82
C SER A 308 -0.92 -6.12 29.71
N GLU A 309 -0.21 -6.25 30.83
CA GLU A 309 1.27 -6.20 30.87
C GLU A 309 1.93 -7.33 30.05
N ASN A 310 1.17 -8.39 29.76
CA ASN A 310 1.61 -9.56 28.98
C ASN A 310 1.20 -9.49 27.51
N ASP A 311 0.58 -8.38 27.05
CA ASP A 311 0.24 -8.21 25.65
C ASP A 311 1.43 -7.64 24.87
N SER A 312 1.94 -8.39 23.90
CA SER A 312 3.13 -8.02 23.13
C SER A 312 2.95 -6.77 22.27
N VAL A 313 1.73 -6.51 21.80
CA VAL A 313 1.38 -5.31 21.01
C VAL A 313 1.23 -4.11 21.96
N GLY A 314 0.53 -4.29 23.08
CA GLY A 314 0.38 -3.29 24.14
C GLY A 314 1.72 -2.86 24.73
N LEU A 315 2.66 -3.78 24.93
CA LEU A 315 4.02 -3.48 25.35
C LEU A 315 4.73 -2.54 24.36
N MET A 316 4.58 -2.79 23.04
CA MET A 316 5.18 -1.93 22.01
C MET A 316 4.55 -0.54 22.03
N GLU A 317 3.23 -0.45 22.18
CA GLU A 317 2.52 0.83 22.27
C GLU A 317 2.94 1.65 23.50
N ASN A 318 2.97 1.01 24.66
CA ASN A 318 3.37 1.65 25.91
C ASN A 318 4.83 2.13 25.84
N ALA A 319 5.73 1.32 25.28
CA ALA A 319 7.11 1.71 25.08
C ALA A 319 7.24 2.87 24.09
N PHE A 320 6.47 2.87 23.00
CA PHE A 320 6.44 3.95 22.02
C PHE A 320 6.02 5.28 22.65
N LEU A 321 4.90 5.30 23.38
CA LEU A 321 4.40 6.50 24.06
C LEU A 321 5.39 6.99 25.13
N ALA A 322 5.89 6.09 25.98
CA ALA A 322 6.84 6.45 27.03
C ALA A 322 8.15 7.03 26.46
N MET A 323 8.68 6.45 25.37
CA MET A 323 9.89 6.95 24.70
C MET A 323 9.65 8.30 24.01
N TYR A 324 8.46 8.52 23.47
CA TYR A 324 8.12 9.82 22.90
C TYR A 324 8.05 10.91 23.97
N ASP A 325 7.43 10.62 25.10
CA ASP A 325 7.24 11.56 26.22
C ASP A 325 8.57 12.00 26.85
N VAL A 326 9.57 11.12 26.92
CA VAL A 326 10.89 11.44 27.51
C VAL A 326 11.86 12.11 26.54
N LYS A 327 11.52 12.24 25.24
CA LYS A 327 12.38 12.86 24.21
C LYS A 327 12.88 14.27 24.58
N PRO A 328 12.10 15.17 25.21
CA PRO A 328 12.61 16.46 25.68
C PRO A 328 13.65 16.31 26.81
N LEU A 329 13.48 15.32 27.68
CA LEU A 329 14.40 15.04 28.79
C LEU A 329 15.71 14.43 28.27
N GLU A 330 15.64 13.53 27.29
CA GLU A 330 16.83 13.02 26.61
C GLU A 330 17.63 14.15 25.94
N ARG A 331 16.95 15.14 25.33
CA ARG A 331 17.62 16.33 24.78
C ARG A 331 18.31 17.17 25.86
N LYS A 332 17.69 17.34 27.04
CA LYS A 332 18.35 17.99 28.20
C LYS A 332 19.61 17.22 28.60
N LEU A 333 19.52 15.90 28.71
CA LEU A 333 20.65 15.03 29.07
C LEU A 333 21.78 15.09 28.03
N MET A 334 21.44 15.10 26.73
CA MET A 334 22.42 15.26 25.64
C MET A 334 23.11 16.63 25.69
N LYS A 335 22.37 17.70 26.00
CA LYS A 335 22.95 19.04 26.17
C LYS A 335 23.91 19.08 27.37
N ALA A 336 23.51 18.55 28.51
CA ALA A 336 24.37 18.46 29.69
C ALA A 336 25.64 17.64 29.44
N ALA A 337 25.56 16.58 28.62
CA ALA A 337 26.72 15.81 28.21
C ALA A 337 27.65 16.56 27.22
N LYS A 338 27.11 17.48 26.42
CA LYS A 338 27.92 18.41 25.60
C LYS A 338 28.62 19.44 26.48
N ASP A 339 27.93 19.94 27.50
CA ASP A 339 28.40 20.94 28.46
C ASP A 339 29.36 20.36 29.53
N GLY A 340 29.63 19.05 29.50
CA GLY A 340 30.56 18.37 30.40
C GLY A 340 30.01 18.09 31.81
N LYS A 341 28.72 18.35 32.05
CA LYS A 341 28.06 18.10 33.35
C LYS A 341 27.70 16.63 33.58
N VAL A 342 27.58 15.86 32.51
CA VAL A 342 27.26 14.43 32.53
C VAL A 342 28.21 13.70 31.58
N ALA A 343 28.58 12.47 31.91
CA ALA A 343 29.40 11.65 31.04
C ALA A 343 28.72 11.43 29.66
N ARG A 344 29.51 11.57 28.58
CA ARG A 344 29.02 11.34 27.20
C ARG A 344 28.74 9.88 26.89
N LYS A 345 29.40 8.95 27.58
CA LYS A 345 29.26 7.50 27.46
C LYS A 345 29.19 6.92 28.86
N GLY A 346 28.50 5.79 29.02
CA GLY A 346 28.31 5.12 30.30
C GLY A 346 26.93 4.48 30.41
N LEU A 347 26.71 3.74 31.49
CA LEU A 347 25.40 3.18 31.81
C LEU A 347 24.39 4.30 32.05
N LEU A 348 23.15 4.08 31.62
CA LEU A 348 22.09 5.09 31.80
C LEU A 348 21.87 5.47 33.28
N PRO A 349 21.80 4.53 34.24
CA PRO A 349 21.63 4.86 35.66
C PRO A 349 22.69 5.85 36.17
N ASP A 350 23.97 5.60 35.87
CA ASP A 350 25.07 6.46 36.31
C ASP A 350 24.94 7.89 35.74
N ARG A 351 24.52 7.99 34.48
CA ARG A 351 24.33 9.28 33.80
C ARG A 351 23.12 10.04 34.35
N LEU A 352 22.06 9.33 34.72
CA LEU A 352 20.89 9.92 35.36
C LEU A 352 21.24 10.43 36.77
N GLN A 353 22.04 9.69 37.54
CA GLN A 353 22.52 10.15 38.84
C GLN A 353 23.38 11.43 38.70
N GLN A 354 24.33 11.45 37.76
CA GLN A 354 25.13 12.66 37.49
C GLN A 354 24.26 13.86 37.08
N ALA A 355 23.21 13.62 36.29
CA ALA A 355 22.29 14.67 35.87
C ALA A 355 21.44 15.20 37.04
N LEU A 356 21.08 14.33 37.98
CA LEU A 356 20.40 14.70 39.23
C LEU A 356 21.33 15.54 40.12
N ASP A 357 22.56 15.07 40.35
CA ASP A 357 23.57 15.75 41.18
C ASP A 357 23.94 17.13 40.60
N ALA A 358 23.99 17.25 39.27
CA ALA A 358 24.27 18.50 38.57
C ALA A 358 23.05 19.43 38.44
N GLY A 359 21.89 19.05 39.00
CA GLY A 359 20.63 19.81 38.92
C GLY A 359 20.09 19.99 37.51
N VAL A 360 20.47 19.10 36.57
CA VAL A 360 20.01 19.11 35.18
C VAL A 360 18.63 18.49 35.05
N LEU A 361 18.37 17.45 35.86
CA LEU A 361 17.11 16.73 35.93
C LEU A 361 16.59 16.71 37.37
N THR A 362 15.27 16.66 37.54
CA THR A 362 14.64 16.39 38.84
C THR A 362 14.51 14.89 39.10
N GLU A 363 14.27 14.50 40.35
CA GLU A 363 14.01 13.10 40.74
C GLU A 363 12.85 12.49 39.93
N GLN A 364 11.75 13.24 39.77
CA GLN A 364 10.61 12.82 38.94
C GLN A 364 10.97 12.65 37.45
N GLU A 365 11.86 13.49 36.92
CA GLU A 365 12.33 13.35 35.53
C GLU A 365 13.22 12.11 35.37
N VAL A 366 14.05 11.80 36.37
CA VAL A 366 14.87 10.58 36.41
C VAL A 366 14.00 9.32 36.48
N GLU A 367 12.98 9.30 37.34
CA GLU A 367 12.03 8.19 37.44
C GLU A 367 11.32 7.94 36.10
N LYS A 368 10.85 9.01 35.43
CA LYS A 368 10.20 8.91 34.12
C LYS A 368 11.11 8.30 33.06
N ILE A 369 12.36 8.76 32.97
CA ILE A 369 13.32 8.18 32.01
C ILE A 369 13.59 6.71 32.34
N THR A 370 13.72 6.38 33.62
CA THR A 370 13.98 5.00 34.07
C THR A 370 12.82 4.07 33.70
N ALA A 371 11.58 4.49 33.94
CA ALA A 371 10.39 3.72 33.57
C ALA A 371 10.26 3.54 32.05
N ALA A 372 10.52 4.60 31.27
CA ALA A 372 10.53 4.52 29.81
C ALA A 372 11.63 3.57 29.29
N ASP A 373 12.81 3.60 29.90
CA ASP A 373 13.94 2.72 29.55
C ASP A 373 13.62 1.25 29.82
N GLN A 374 12.97 0.93 30.94
CA GLN A 374 12.51 -0.42 31.27
C GLN A 374 11.52 -0.95 30.24
N LEU A 375 10.54 -0.14 29.85
CA LEU A 375 9.58 -0.48 28.79
C LEU A 375 10.29 -0.68 27.45
N ARG A 376 11.19 0.24 27.06
CA ARG A 376 11.98 0.12 25.83
C ARG A 376 12.80 -1.16 25.84
N TYR A 377 13.48 -1.47 26.95
CA TYR A 377 14.32 -2.66 27.08
C TYR A 377 13.50 -3.93 26.91
N LYS A 378 12.34 -4.03 27.57
CA LYS A 378 11.41 -5.15 27.36
C LYS A 378 10.89 -5.17 25.91
N ALA A 379 10.59 -4.03 25.31
CA ALA A 379 10.09 -3.94 23.94
C ALA A 379 11.13 -4.32 22.84
N ILE A 380 12.44 -4.27 23.12
CA ILE A 380 13.45 -4.72 22.15
C ILE A 380 13.98 -6.13 22.44
N GLN A 381 13.55 -6.74 23.54
CA GLN A 381 13.92 -8.10 23.88
C GLN A 381 13.29 -9.11 22.93
N VAL A 382 14.00 -10.23 22.79
CA VAL A 382 13.51 -11.47 22.18
C VAL A 382 13.17 -12.45 23.29
N ASP A 383 12.35 -13.44 22.98
CA ASP A 383 12.07 -14.51 23.93
C ASP A 383 13.38 -15.20 24.38
N HIS A 384 13.36 -15.80 25.57
CA HIS A 384 14.45 -16.64 26.03
C HIS A 384 13.90 -18.03 26.23
N PHE A 385 14.53 -19.04 25.63
CA PHE A 385 14.07 -20.43 25.71
C PHE A 385 15.08 -21.28 26.49
N SER A 386 14.60 -22.35 27.11
CA SER A 386 15.48 -23.43 27.56
C SER A 386 16.23 -24.07 26.38
N HIS A 387 17.36 -24.74 26.63
CA HIS A 387 18.17 -25.35 25.58
C HIS A 387 17.40 -26.39 24.75
N ASP A 388 16.40 -27.04 25.35
CA ASP A 388 15.50 -28.01 24.72
C ASP A 388 14.20 -27.37 24.20
N PHE A 389 14.05 -26.04 24.27
CA PHE A 389 12.86 -25.27 23.87
C PHE A 389 11.53 -25.64 24.56
N SER A 390 11.58 -26.41 25.66
CA SER A 390 10.41 -26.82 26.42
C SER A 390 9.81 -25.70 27.28
N GLU A 391 10.63 -24.70 27.66
CA GLU A 391 10.23 -23.61 28.55
C GLU A 391 10.57 -22.23 27.96
N VAL A 392 9.64 -21.29 28.10
CA VAL A 392 9.89 -19.85 27.89
C VAL A 392 10.36 -19.23 29.21
N ARG A 393 11.59 -18.73 29.21
CA ARG A 393 12.33 -18.15 30.35
C ARG A 393 12.52 -16.63 30.23
N THR A 394 11.74 -15.97 29.39
CA THR A 394 11.83 -14.54 29.09
C THR A 394 11.61 -13.67 30.33
N ASP A 395 10.58 -13.97 31.13
CA ASP A 395 10.25 -13.25 32.38
C ASP A 395 10.82 -13.93 33.64
N SER A 396 11.62 -14.99 33.47
CA SER A 396 12.24 -15.66 34.62
C SER A 396 13.33 -14.77 35.23
N PRO A 397 13.43 -14.65 36.57
CA PRO A 397 14.51 -13.91 37.19
C PRO A 397 15.84 -14.54 36.74
N LYS A 398 16.69 -13.73 36.08
CA LYS A 398 18.03 -14.18 35.68
C LYS A 398 18.77 -14.65 36.94
N LYS A 399 19.01 -15.95 37.06
CA LYS A 399 20.04 -16.44 37.98
C LYS A 399 21.34 -15.81 37.52
N SER A 400 21.92 -14.97 38.37
CA SER A 400 23.25 -14.40 38.16
C SER A 400 24.23 -15.57 38.02
N HIS A 401 24.54 -15.97 36.79
CA HIS A 401 25.74 -16.73 36.51
C HIS A 401 26.90 -15.74 36.57
N LEU A 402 27.33 -15.44 37.80
CA LEU A 402 28.70 -15.00 38.04
C LEU A 402 29.57 -16.12 37.47
N ASN A 403 30.22 -15.88 36.34
CA ASN A 403 31.36 -16.70 35.94
C ASN A 403 32.34 -16.67 37.12
N PRO A 404 32.75 -17.82 37.69
CA PRO A 404 33.92 -17.82 38.55
C PRO A 404 35.09 -17.39 37.65
N ALA A 405 35.76 -16.32 38.06
CA ALA A 405 36.99 -15.87 37.44
C ALA A 405 37.96 -17.05 37.29
N ALA A 406 38.51 -17.20 36.08
CA ALA A 406 39.66 -18.05 35.78
C ALA A 406 40.78 -17.15 35.26
#